data_AF-F9PRD1-F1
#
_entry.id   AF-F9PRD1-F1
#
_cell.length_a   1.000
_cell.length_b   1.000
_cell.length_c   1.000
_cell.angle_alpha   90.00
_cell.angle_beta   90.00
_cell.angle_gamma   90.00
#
_symmetry.space_group_name_H-M   'P 1'
#
loop_
_entity.id
_entity.type
_entity.pdbx_description
1 polymer ?
#
loop_
_entity_poly.entity_id
_entity_poly.type
_entity_poly.pdbx_seq_one_letter_code
_entity_poly.pdbx_strand_id
1 'polypeptide(L)' 'MFKFDFNDKKYKNIHFIGIGGISMSGIAKLLLKKGYNISGSDRNTSKEIQILEQNGAKIFIGQKRKILKILI' A
#
# COMPACT_ATOMS: atom_id res chain seq x y z
N MET A 1 -2.62 6.09 -21.30
CA MET A 1 -3.05 5.12 -20.27
C MET A 1 -1.80 4.58 -19.58
N PHE A 2 -1.66 4.76 -18.26
CA PHE A 2 -0.51 4.21 -17.53
C PHE A 2 -0.65 2.68 -17.42
N LYS A 3 0.40 1.94 -17.76
CA LYS A 3 0.42 0.47 -17.71
C LYS A 3 1.40 0.03 -16.64
N PHE A 4 0.92 -0.67 -15.62
CA PHE A 4 1.74 -1.25 -14.57
C PHE A 4 1.80 -2.75 -14.76
N ASP A 5 3.00 -3.28 -14.99
CA ASP A 5 3.24 -4.72 -15.09
C ASP A 5 3.87 -5.22 -13.80
N PHE A 6 3.21 -6.19 -13.16
CA PHE A 6 3.66 -6.77 -11.89
C PHE A 6 4.85 -7.73 -12.03
N ASN A 7 5.19 -8.11 -13.27
CA ASN A 7 6.32 -8.98 -13.58
C ASN A 7 7.59 -8.20 -13.89
N ASP A 8 7.46 -6.92 -14.24
CA ASP A 8 8.58 -6.00 -14.38
C ASP A 8 8.84 -5.28 -13.05
N LYS A 9 9.89 -5.67 -12.34
CA LYS A 9 10.27 -5.09 -11.03
C LYS A 9 10.89 -3.69 -11.14
N LYS A 10 10.52 -2.91 -12.14
CA LYS A 10 11.00 -1.54 -12.33
C LYS A 10 10.80 -0.64 -11.11
N TYR A 11 9.76 -0.89 -10.31
CA TYR A 11 9.48 -0.15 -9.08
C TYR A 11 9.42 -1.10 -7.89
N LYS A 12 10.26 -0.87 -6.88
CA LYS A 12 10.33 -1.74 -5.68
C LYS A 12 9.37 -1.32 -4.56
N ASN A 13 9.11 -0.01 -4.45
CA ASN A 13 8.30 0.58 -3.38
C ASN A 13 6.98 1.10 -3.96
N ILE A 14 5.86 0.70 -3.35
CA ILE A 14 4.52 1.11 -3.77
C ILE A 14 3.77 1.64 -2.55
N HIS A 15 3.14 2.81 -2.71
CA HIS A 15 2.35 3.44 -1.66
C HIS A 15 0.88 3.56 -2.07
N PHE A 16 -0.01 2.98 -1.28
CA PHE A 16 -1.46 3.04 -1.51
C PHE A 16 -2.12 4.16 -0.70
N ILE A 17 -2.95 4.96 -1.34
CA ILE A 17 -3.83 5.92 -0.65
C ILE A 17 -5.22 5.28 -0.58
N GLY A 18 -5.79 5.15 0.61
CA GLY A 18 -7.02 4.38 0.83
C GLY A 18 -6.77 2.87 0.84
N ILE A 19 -5.66 2.43 1.46
CA ILE A 19 -5.20 1.03 1.43
C ILE A 19 -6.18 0.05 2.09
N GLY A 20 -7.01 0.52 3.03
CA GLY A 20 -8.03 -0.27 3.72
C GLY A 20 -9.26 -0.58 2.88
N GLY A 21 -9.41 0.02 1.69
CA GLY A 21 -10.50 -0.31 0.78
C GLY A 21 -10.44 -1.77 0.29
N ILE A 22 -11.61 -2.37 0.01
CA ILE A 22 -11.74 -3.78 -0.42
C ILE A 22 -10.82 -4.09 -1.60
N SER A 23 -10.81 -3.26 -2.64
CA SER A 23 -9.98 -3.48 -3.83
C SER A 23 -8.49 -3.25 -3.56
N MET A 24 -8.16 -2.14 -2.88
CA MET A 24 -6.78 -1.73 -2.66
C MET A 24 -6.04 -2.70 -1.73
N SER A 25 -6.71 -3.17 -0.68
CA SER A 25 -6.14 -4.15 0.26
C SER A 25 -5.85 -5.50 -0.41
N GLY A 26 -6.71 -5.94 -1.33
CA GLY A 26 -6.47 -7.15 -2.12
C GLY A 26 -5.23 -7.05 -2.99
N ILE A 27 -5.09 -5.93 -3.73
CA ILE A 27 -3.91 -5.68 -4.58
C ILE A 27 -2.65 -5.53 -3.73
N ALA A 28 -2.70 -4.78 -2.64
CA ALA A 28 -1.57 -4.60 -1.72
C ALA A 28 -1.07 -5.95 -1.18
N LYS A 29 -1.99 -6.86 -0.79
CA LYS A 29 -1.64 -8.20 -0.32
C LYS A 29 -0.99 -9.06 -1.42
N LEU A 30 -1.47 -8.98 -2.66
CA LEU A 30 -0.85 -9.67 -3.79
C LEU A 30 0.59 -9.19 -4.03
N LEU A 31 0.82 -7.88 -3.93
CA LEU A 31 2.13 -7.29 -4.17
C LEU A 31 3.12 -7.59 -3.05
N LEU A 32 2.69 -7.59 -1.79
CA LEU A 32 3.50 -8.10 -0.68
C LEU A 32 3.97 -9.53 -0.96
N LYS A 33 3.07 -10.43 -1.39
CA LYS A 33 3.41 -11.81 -1.74
C LYS A 33 4.38 -11.92 -2.91
N LYS A 34 4.35 -10.96 -3.85
CA LYS A 34 5.32 -10.85 -4.96
C LYS A 34 6.66 -10.21 -4.56
N GLY A 35 6.82 -9.81 -3.29
CA GLY A 35 8.06 -9.24 -2.75
C GLY A 35 8.23 -7.75 -2.99
N TYR A 36 7.16 -7.02 -3.25
CA TYR A 36 7.19 -5.55 -3.30
C TYR A 36 7.16 -4.96 -1.88
N ASN A 37 7.82 -3.83 -1.70
CA ASN A 37 7.75 -3.06 -0.45
C ASN A 37 6.48 -2.21 -0.47
N ILE A 38 5.51 -2.57 0.37
CA ILE A 38 4.23 -1.89 0.42
C ILE A 38 4.16 -0.94 1.60
N SER A 39 3.68 0.26 1.32
CA SER A 39 3.22 1.20 2.33
C SER A 39 1.84 1.72 1.95
N GLY A 40 1.14 2.35 2.88
CA GLY A 40 -0.12 2.99 2.55
C GLY A 40 -0.64 3.93 3.62
N SER A 41 -1.71 4.63 3.29
CA SER A 41 -2.41 5.51 4.21
C SER A 41 -3.91 5.30 4.12
N ASP A 42 -4.60 5.49 5.24
CA ASP A 42 -6.06 5.49 5.28
C ASP A 42 -6.58 6.45 6.36
N ARG A 43 -7.87 6.76 6.29
CA ARG A 43 -8.54 7.62 7.28
C ARG A 43 -8.71 6.88 8.61
N ASN A 44 -9.10 5.61 8.54
CA ASN A 44 -9.45 4.80 9.70
C ASN A 44 -8.74 3.44 9.64
N THR A 45 -8.60 2.78 10.78
CA THR A 45 -8.13 1.39 10.83
C THR A 45 -9.24 0.42 10.40
N SER A 46 -8.85 -0.76 9.92
CA SER A 46 -9.75 -1.85 9.51
C SER A 46 -9.07 -3.21 9.73
N LYS A 47 -9.84 -4.30 9.61
CA LYS A 47 -9.27 -5.67 9.69
C LYS A 47 -8.26 -5.91 8.58
N GLU A 48 -8.52 -5.39 7.38
CA GLU A 48 -7.66 -5.49 6.21
C GLU A 48 -6.32 -4.79 6.46
N ILE A 49 -6.36 -3.59 7.07
CA ILE A 49 -5.16 -2.85 7.46
C ILE A 49 -4.32 -3.66 8.44
N GLN A 50 -4.93 -4.21 9.49
CA GLN A 50 -4.22 -5.03 10.48
C GLN A 50 -3.53 -6.23 9.82
N ILE A 51 -4.23 -6.91 8.90
CA ILE A 51 -3.65 -8.04 8.17
C ILE A 51 -2.48 -7.57 7.29
N LEU A 52 -2.59 -6.43 6.62
CA LEU A 52 -1.50 -5.90 5.79
C LEU A 52 -0.27 -5.53 6.62
N GLU A 53 -0.46 -4.91 7.79
CA GLU A 53 0.63 -4.60 8.72
C GLU A 53 1.33 -5.87 9.21
N GLN A 54 0.56 -6.91 9.58
CA GLN A 54 1.10 -8.22 9.95
C GLN A 54 1.90 -8.88 8.82
N ASN A 55 1.52 -8.62 7.56
CA ASN A 55 2.25 -9.08 6.39
C ASN A 55 3.41 -8.15 5.97
N GLY A 56 3.77 -7.17 6.81
CA GLY A 56 4.95 -6.31 6.63
C GLY A 56 4.71 -5.00 5.89
N ALA A 57 3.45 -4.61 5.64
CA ALA A 57 3.17 -3.28 5.08
C ALA A 57 3.33 -2.18 6.13
N LYS A 58 3.85 -1.02 5.72
CA LYS A 58 3.91 0.17 6.57
C LYS A 58 2.69 1.06 6.34
N ILE A 59 1.76 1.11 7.30
CA ILE A 59 0.49 1.84 7.14
C ILE A 59 0.44 3.07 8.06
N PHE A 60 -0.11 4.17 7.55
CA PHE A 60 -0.29 5.42 8.29
C PHE A 60 -1.78 5.74 8.42
N ILE A 61 -2.29 5.78 9.65
CA ILE A 61 -3.67 6.15 9.93
C ILE A 61 -3.77 7.66 10.19
N GLY A 62 -4.80 8.27 9.60
CA GLY A 62 -5.05 9.70 9.67
C GLY A 62 -4.29 10.44 8.57
N GLN A 63 -5.03 11.03 7.63
CA GLN A 63 -4.45 11.78 6.51
C GLN A 63 -3.92 13.13 7.00
N LYS A 64 -2.69 13.17 7.52
CA LYS A 64 -1.94 14.42 7.69
C LYS A 64 -1.21 14.72 6.38
N ARG A 65 -1.34 15.96 5.88
CA ARG A 65 -0.72 16.48 4.62
C ARG A 65 0.79 16.16 4.48
N LYS A 66 1.47 15.92 5.60
CA LYS A 66 2.91 15.60 5.68
C LYS A 66 3.26 14.18 5.21
N ILE A 67 2.31 13.24 5.17
CA ILE A 67 2.56 11.83 4.80
C ILE A 67 2.90 11.68 3.30
N LEU A 68 2.37 12.55 2.45
CA LEU A 68 2.58 12.52 0.99
C LEU A 68 4.02 12.92 0.56
N LYS A 69 4.87 13.40 1.47
CA LYS A 69 6.26 13.80 1.15
C LYS A 69 7.27 12.65 1.14
N ILE A 70 6.86 11.41 1.44
CA ILE A 70 7.81 10.30 1.62
C ILE A 70 8.21 9.61 0.30
N LEU A 71 7.64 9.97 -0.86
CA LEU A 71 7.89 9.28 -2.13
C LEU A 71 7.90 10.20 -3.36
N ILE A 72 8.75 11.23 -3.37
CA ILE A 72 9.22 11.85 -4.62
C ILE A 72 10.74 11.79 -4.62
#